data_AF-A0A1S2HP04-F1
#
_entry.id   AF-A0A1S2HP04-F1
#
_cell.length_a   1.000
_cell.length_b   1.000
_cell.length_c   1.000
_cell.angle_alpha   90.00
_cell.angle_beta   90.00
_cell.angle_gamma   90.00
#
_symmetry.space_group_name_H-M   'P 1'
#
loop_
_entity.id
_entity.type
_entity.pdbx_description
1 polymer ?
#
loop_
_entity_poly.entity_id
_entity_poly.type
_entity_poly.pdbx_seq_one_letter_code
_entity_poly.pdbx_strand_id
1 'polypeptide(L)' 'MARARALGVLHDAAVGDRLVVRAHHGDGAQDALGDLLARTADTVTIATRRGPVEVRLDDVVAAKPVPPPPPARAPRR' A
#
# COMPACT_ATOMS: atom_id res chain seq x y z
N MET A 1 2.09 -10.04 15.91
CA MET A 1 2.84 -8.78 16.11
C MET A 1 2.93 -7.95 14.81
N ALA A 2 3.46 -8.49 13.70
CA ALA A 2 3.65 -7.74 12.45
C ALA A 2 2.33 -7.25 11.80
N ARG A 3 1.32 -8.13 11.66
CA ARG A 3 0.03 -7.77 11.06
C ARG A 3 -0.71 -6.66 11.81
N ALA A 4 -0.75 -6.70 13.14
CA ALA A 4 -1.42 -5.65 13.92
C ALA A 4 -0.81 -4.26 13.69
N ARG A 5 0.52 -4.18 13.56
CA ARG A 5 1.22 -2.93 13.18
C ARG A 5 0.88 -2.50 11.77
N ALA A 6 0.80 -3.44 10.83
CA ALA A 6 0.37 -3.16 9.46
C ALA A 6 -1.04 -2.57 9.41
N LEU A 7 -1.99 -3.15 10.15
CA LEU A 7 -3.36 -2.63 10.22
C LEU A 7 -3.40 -1.24 10.84
N GLY A 8 -2.60 -0.97 11.87
CA GLY A 8 -2.44 0.38 12.42
C GLY A 8 -1.96 1.38 11.37
N VAL A 9 -0.91 1.05 10.60
CA VAL A 9 -0.43 1.90 9.49
C VAL A 9 -1.54 2.18 8.48
N LEU A 10 -2.32 1.17 8.08
CA LEU A 10 -3.43 1.34 7.14
C LEU A 10 -4.57 2.18 7.71
N HIS A 11 -4.81 2.10 9.01
CA HIS A 11 -5.82 2.90 9.70
C HIS A 11 -5.42 4.36 9.88
N ASP A 12 -4.13 4.62 10.09
CA ASP A 12 -3.61 5.98 10.32
C ASP A 12 -3.30 6.72 9.01
N ALA A 13 -3.05 6.00 7.91
CA ALA A 13 -2.78 6.59 6.60
C ALA A 13 -3.98 7.39 6.07
N ALA A 14 -3.70 8.49 5.39
CA ALA A 14 -4.69 9.28 4.68
C ALA A 14 -4.88 8.76 3.25
N VAL A 15 -6.08 8.97 2.69
CA VAL A 15 -6.29 8.78 1.24
C VAL A 15 -5.36 9.71 0.48
N GLY A 16 -4.61 9.17 -0.48
CA GLY A 16 -3.54 9.83 -1.22
C GLY A 16 -2.14 9.56 -0.68
N ASP A 17 -1.98 8.99 0.52
CA ASP A 17 -0.66 8.61 1.03
C ASP A 17 -0.08 7.46 0.20
N ARG A 18 1.24 7.50 -0.01
CA ARG A 18 1.96 6.44 -0.70
C ARG A 18 2.45 5.39 0.28
N LEU A 19 2.10 4.13 0.05
CA LEU A 19 2.49 3.01 0.89
C LEU A 19 2.68 1.72 0.08
N VAL A 20 3.38 0.77 0.69
CA VAL A 20 3.42 -0.62 0.24
C VAL A 20 2.59 -1.47 1.18
N VAL A 21 1.73 -2.33 0.61
CA VAL A 21 0.93 -3.32 1.32
C VAL A 21 1.29 -4.70 0.79
N ARG A 22 1.84 -5.55 1.66
CA ARG A 22 2.04 -6.96 1.37
C ARG A 22 0.83 -7.74 1.84
N ALA A 23 0.24 -8.54 0.96
CA ALA A 23 -0.91 -9.37 1.27
C ALA A 23 -0.78 -10.78 0.70
N HIS A 24 -1.48 -11.73 1.31
CA HIS A 24 -1.62 -13.08 0.79
C HIS A 24 -2.38 -13.07 -0.55
N HIS A 25 -1.93 -13.91 -1.48
CA HIS A 25 -2.57 -14.12 -2.76
C HIS A 25 -2.34 -15.56 -3.22
N GLY A 26 -3.37 -16.40 -3.11
CA GLY A 26 -3.26 -17.85 -3.31
C GLY A 26 -2.21 -18.44 -2.37
N ASP A 27 -1.28 -19.21 -2.92
CA ASP A 27 -0.24 -19.90 -2.17
C ASP A 27 0.96 -19.00 -1.81
N GLY A 28 0.89 -17.71 -2.16
CA GLY A 28 1.98 -16.75 -2.01
C GLY A 28 1.57 -15.43 -1.38
N ALA A 29 2.43 -14.43 -1.53
CA ALA A 29 2.16 -13.06 -1.13
C ALA A 29 2.62 -12.09 -2.20
N GLN A 30 1.86 -11.00 -2.38
CA GLN A 30 2.10 -9.96 -3.36
C GLN A 30 2.16 -8.60 -2.69
N ASP A 31 2.91 -7.68 -3.30
CA ASP A 31 3.05 -6.31 -2.82
C ASP A 31 2.26 -5.35 -3.71
N ALA A 32 1.32 -4.62 -3.13
CA ALA A 32 0.64 -3.48 -3.73
C ALA A 32 1.35 -2.20 -3.29
N LEU A 33 2.13 -1.60 -4.19
CA LEU A 33 2.79 -0.32 -3.99
C LEU A 33 2.07 0.78 -4.78
N GLY A 34 1.63 1.81 -4.08
CA GLY A 34 0.91 2.93 -4.69
C GLY A 34 0.29 3.84 -3.65
N ASP A 35 -0.68 4.63 -4.10
CA ASP A 35 -1.36 5.59 -3.26
C ASP A 35 -2.67 5.00 -2.71
N LEU A 36 -2.98 5.26 -1.43
CA LEU A 36 -4.23 4.79 -0.82
C LEU A 36 -5.41 5.52 -1.48
N LEU A 37 -6.26 4.81 -2.23
CA LEU A 37 -7.46 5.35 -2.85
C LEU A 37 -8.67 5.32 -1.93
N ALA A 38 -8.84 4.22 -1.20
CA ALA A 38 -9.99 4.00 -0.35
C ALA A 38 -9.64 3.08 0.81
N ARG A 39 -10.34 3.26 1.93
CA ARG A 39 -10.32 2.38 3.09
C ARG A 39 -11.74 2.13 3.54
N THR A 40 -12.08 0.87 3.75
CA THR A 40 -13.35 0.42 4.34
C THR A 40 -13.06 -0.31 5.66
N ALA A 41 -14.08 -0.93 6.24
CA ALA A 41 -13.92 -1.77 7.43
C ALA A 41 -13.10 -3.04 7.14
N ASP A 42 -13.14 -3.55 5.90
CA ASP A 42 -12.61 -4.87 5.54
C ASP A 42 -11.54 -4.82 4.44
N THR A 43 -11.44 -3.70 3.72
CA THR A 43 -10.56 -3.57 2.55
C THR A 43 -9.83 -2.23 2.51
N VAL A 44 -8.70 -2.23 1.81
CA VAL A 44 -8.04 -1.01 1.31
C VAL A 44 -7.80 -1.14 -0.19
N THR A 45 -7.92 -0.03 -0.90
CA THR A 45 -7.67 0.02 -2.34
C THR A 45 -6.45 0.87 -2.61
N ILE A 46 -5.44 0.30 -3.29
CA ILE A 46 -4.19 0.98 -3.62
C ILE A 46 -4.15 1.28 -5.12
N ALA A 47 -3.95 2.54 -5.50
CA ALA A 47 -3.64 2.96 -6.87
C ALA A 47 -2.23 2.51 -7.26
N THR A 48 -2.10 1.29 -7.78
CA THR A 48 -0.81 0.82 -8.31
C THR A 48 -0.61 1.29 -9.75
N ARG A 49 0.62 1.19 -10.25
CA ARG A 49 0.95 1.49 -11.65
C ARG A 49 0.18 0.62 -12.67
N ARG A 50 -0.27 -0.57 -12.28
CA ARG A 50 -1.00 -1.50 -13.16
C ARG A 50 -2.53 -1.36 -13.05
N GLY A 51 -3.00 -0.44 -12.22
CA GLY A 51 -4.42 -0.24 -11.90
C GLY A 51 -4.67 -0.36 -10.39
N PRO A 52 -5.89 -0.01 -9.94
CA PRO A 52 -6.30 -0.17 -8.55
C PRO A 52 -6.25 -1.65 -8.13
N VAL A 53 -5.67 -1.92 -6.96
CA VAL A 53 -5.67 -3.23 -6.33
C VAL A 53 -6.41 -3.12 -5.01
N GLU A 54 -7.50 -3.87 -4.89
CA GLU A 54 -8.20 -4.03 -3.62
C GLU A 54 -7.55 -5.15 -2.81
N VAL A 55 -7.28 -4.88 -1.54
CA VAL A 55 -6.64 -5.80 -0.60
C VAL A 55 -7.55 -5.95 0.61
N ARG A 56 -7.93 -7.20 0.93
CA ARG A 56 -8.62 -7.50 2.18
C ARG A 56 -7.68 -7.32 3.37
N LEU A 57 -8.16 -6.69 4.43
CA LEU A 57 -7.39 -6.52 5.66
C LEU A 57 -7.03 -7.86 6.30
N ASP A 58 -7.85 -8.90 6.11
CA ASP A 58 -7.58 -10.28 6.52
C ASP A 58 -6.30 -10.84 5.89
N ASP A 59 -6.05 -10.50 4.64
CA ASP A 59 -4.92 -11.01 3.88
C ASP A 59 -3.63 -10.18 4.11
N VAL A 60 -3.71 -9.04 4.80
CA VAL A 60 -2.56 -8.16 5.03
C VAL A 60 -1.52 -8.83 5.93
N VAL A 61 -0.29 -8.88 5.43
CA VAL A 61 0.90 -9.38 6.12
C VAL A 61 1.72 -8.23 6.70
N ALA A 62 1.97 -7.20 5.88
CA ALA A 62 2.78 -6.04 6.24
C ALA A 62 2.29 -4.79 5.51
N ALA A 63 2.44 -3.62 6.14
CA ALA A 63 2.20 -2.33 5.51
C ALA A 63 3.26 -1.33 5.98
N LYS A 64 3.71 -0.47 5.08
CA LYS A 64 4.73 0.54 5.39
C LYS A 64 4.50 1.81 4.55
N PRO A 65 4.55 3.01 5.15
CA PRO A 65 4.56 4.26 4.38
C PRO A 65 5.82 4.35 3.53
N VAL A 66 5.66 4.82 2.30
CA VAL A 66 6.73 4.97 1.33
C VAL A 66 6.88 6.46 1.03
N PRO A 67 8.07 7.05 1.23
CA PRO A 67 8.29 8.44 0.91
C PRO A 67 8.04 8.70 -0.59
N PRO A 68 7.64 9.92 -0.97
CA PRO A 68 7.49 10.29 -2.37
C PRO A 68 8.81 10.06 -3.11
N PRO A 69 8.76 9.72 -4.42
CA PRO A 69 9.98 9.54 -5.19
C PRO A 69 10.80 10.84 -5.15
N PRO A 70 12.14 10.74 -5.07
CA PRO A 70 12.98 11.93 -5.07
C PRO A 70 12.76 12.75 -6.36
N PRO A 71 12.90 14.09 -6.28
CA PRO A 71 12.72 14.96 -7.44
C PRO A 71 13.64 14.53 -8.59
N ALA A 72 13.10 14.54 -9.81
CA ALA A 72 13.84 14.14 -11.00
C ALA A 72 15.06 15.04 -11.20
N ARG A 73 16.22 14.44 -11.49
CA ARG A 73 17.43 15.19 -11.85
C ARG A 73 17.20 15.87 -13.19
N ALA A 74 17.58 17.15 -13.30
CA ALA A 74 17.49 17.88 -14.56
C ALA A 74 18.23 17.12 -15.69
N PRO A 75 17.69 17.10 -16.92
CA PRO A 75 18.35 16.46 -18.04
C PRO A 75 19.72 17.11 -18.27
N ARG A 76 20.74 16.26 -18.47
CA ARG A 76 22.08 16.71 -18.85
C ARG A 76 22.00 17.19 -20.30
N ARG A 77 22.33 18.47 -20.53
CA ARG A 77 22.41 19.07 -21.87
C ARG A 77 23.58 18.47 -22.65
#